data_AF-A0A314Y9I9-F1
#
_entry.id   AF-A0A314Y9I9-F1
#
_cell.length_a   1.000
_cell.length_b   1.000
_cell.length_c   1.000
_cell.angle_alpha   90.00
_cell.angle_beta   90.00
_cell.angle_gamma   90.00
#
_symmetry.space_group_name_H-M   'P 1'
#
loop_
_entity.id
_entity.type
_entity.pdbx_description
1 polymer ?
#
loop_
_entity_poly.entity_id
_entity_poly.type
_entity_poly.pdbx_seq_one_letter_code
_entity_poly.pdbx_strand_id
1 'polypeptide(L)'
;MIVGMQCTSKRRVHGPEFFHGQLPHKSLITRCKQKRNVAIIKSSKDTRYGLDSIVTHDGVKMPCWALTHLSAFKQKLSPDAYDQLDVIGIDEAQFFDDLYDFCSEAADHDGKKVIVAGLDGDYLRRSL
;
A
#
# COMPACT_ATOMS: atom_id res chain seq x y z
N MET A 1 1.33 14.67 2.89
CA MET A 1 1.98 14.11 4.10
C MET A 1 2.66 12.76 3.79
N ILE A 2 3.48 12.69 2.73
CA ILE A 2 4.54 11.66 2.58
C ILE A 2 5.89 12.25 3.04
N VAL A 3 5.98 13.59 2.95
CA VAL A 3 6.94 14.46 3.63
C VAL A 3 6.82 14.30 5.16
N GLY A 4 7.53 13.32 5.72
CA GLY A 4 7.53 13.04 7.16
C GLY A 4 7.89 11.60 7.49
N MET A 5 7.50 10.65 6.63
CA MET A 5 8.01 9.27 6.68
C MET A 5 9.31 9.18 5.87
N GLN A 6 10.27 10.06 6.16
CA GLN A 6 11.63 9.85 5.67
C GLN A 6 12.19 8.62 6.35
N CYS A 7 12.24 7.52 5.60
CA CYS A 7 13.08 6.38 5.91
C CYS A 7 14.51 6.92 6.04
N THR A 8 14.95 7.16 7.28
CA THR A 8 16.28 7.68 7.57
C THR A 8 17.30 6.77 6.93
N SER A 9 18.15 7.37 6.11
CA SER A 9 19.18 6.76 5.27
C SER A 9 19.91 5.58 5.91
N LYS A 10 20.16 4.56 5.09
CA LYS A 10 21.03 3.38 5.26
C LYS A 10 20.49 2.23 6.15
N ARG A 11 20.09 1.16 5.46
CA ARG A 11 19.92 -0.23 5.94
C ARG A 11 18.95 -0.41 7.11
N ARG A 12 17.65 -0.20 6.90
CA ARG A 12 16.65 -1.08 7.52
C ARG A 12 16.25 -2.14 6.49
N VAL A 13 16.54 -3.40 6.81
CA VAL A 13 16.09 -4.55 6.01
C VAL A 13 14.57 -4.76 6.18
N HIS A 14 13.97 -4.16 7.20
CA HIS A 14 12.56 -4.36 7.62
C HIS A 14 11.87 -3.00 7.82
N GLY A 15 11.20 -2.49 6.80
CA GLY A 15 10.43 -1.25 6.87
C GLY A 15 9.67 -0.98 5.56
N PRO A 16 8.67 -0.07 5.58
CA PRO A 16 7.91 0.30 4.40
C PRO A 16 8.80 0.94 3.32
N GLU A 17 8.58 0.54 2.06
CA GLU A 17 9.19 1.18 0.88
C GLU A 17 8.25 2.27 0.33
N PHE A 18 8.73 3.49 0.13
CA PHE A 18 7.92 4.60 -0.37
C PHE A 18 8.25 4.96 -1.82
N PHE A 19 7.21 5.19 -2.61
CA PHE A 19 7.27 5.62 -4.00
C PHE A 19 6.44 6.88 -4.20
N HIS A 20 6.99 7.87 -4.90
CA HIS A 20 6.23 9.04 -5.30
C HIS A 20 5.37 8.71 -6.52
N GLY A 21 4.10 9.11 -6.52
CA GLY A 21 3.17 8.85 -7.61
C GLY A 21 2.39 7.55 -7.42
N GLN A 22 2.41 6.69 -8.44
CA GLN A 22 1.63 5.45 -8.48
C GLN A 22 2.40 4.25 -7.91
N LEU A 23 1.64 3.31 -7.36
CA LEU A 23 2.18 2.04 -6.88
C LEU A 23 2.90 1.27 -8.01
N PRO A 24 4.12 0.76 -7.78
CA PRO A 24 4.89 0.09 -8.83
C PRO A 24 4.32 -1.31 -9.10
N HIS A 25 3.24 -1.39 -9.90
CA HIS A 25 2.52 -2.63 -10.19
C HIS A 25 3.43 -3.72 -10.76
N LYS A 26 4.38 -3.38 -11.64
CA LYS A 26 5.37 -4.35 -12.16
C LYS A 26 6.13 -5.04 -11.04
N SER A 27 6.53 -4.26 -10.04
CA SER A 27 7.25 -4.77 -8.90
C SER A 27 6.37 -5.76 -8.13
N LEU A 28 5.10 -5.43 -7.84
CA LEU A 28 4.15 -6.33 -7.16
C LEU A 28 3.88 -7.62 -7.94
N ILE A 29 3.72 -7.54 -9.26
CA ILE A 29 3.57 -8.69 -10.15
C ILE A 29 4.75 -9.65 -10.00
N THR A 30 5.98 -9.13 -9.95
CA THR A 30 7.17 -9.96 -9.74
C THR A 30 7.10 -10.72 -8.42
N ARG A 31 6.58 -10.13 -7.34
CA ARG A 31 6.42 -10.83 -6.04
C ARG A 31 5.35 -11.92 -6.14
N CYS A 32 4.24 -11.67 -6.81
CA CYS A 32 3.24 -12.71 -7.08
C CYS A 32 3.85 -13.88 -7.87
N LYS A 33 4.66 -13.60 -8.89
CA LYS A 33 5.36 -14.64 -9.68
C LYS A 33 6.36 -15.45 -8.82
N GLN A 34 6.86 -14.87 -7.73
CA GLN A 34 7.68 -15.55 -6.73
C GLN A 34 6.84 -16.30 -5.67
N LYS A 35 5.55 -16.53 -5.92
CA LYS A 35 4.58 -17.17 -5.01
C LYS A 35 4.39 -16.44 -3.68
N ARG A 36 4.58 -15.11 -3.67
CA ARG A 36 4.22 -14.28 -2.53
C ARG A 36 2.75 -13.88 -2.60
N ASN A 37 2.06 -13.93 -1.48
CA ASN A 37 0.70 -13.45 -1.35
C ASN A 37 0.71 -11.92 -1.24
N VAL A 38 0.19 -11.26 -2.26
CA VAL A 38 0.20 -9.79 -2.37
C VAL A 38 -1.23 -9.27 -2.27
N ALA A 39 -1.45 -8.28 -1.43
CA ALA A 39 -2.68 -7.49 -1.41
C ALA A 39 -2.40 -6.04 -1.80
N ILE A 40 -3.34 -5.44 -2.52
CA ILE A 40 -3.30 -4.03 -2.89
C ILE A 40 -4.45 -3.32 -2.19
N ILE A 41 -4.16 -2.16 -1.60
CA ILE A 41 -5.12 -1.28 -0.97
C ILE A 41 -5.10 0.04 -1.73
N LYS A 42 -6.27 0.53 -2.10
CA LYS A 42 -6.47 1.84 -2.71
C LYS A 42 -7.41 2.66 -1.84
N SER A 43 -7.30 3.98 -1.91
CA SER A 43 -8.29 4.83 -1.27
C SER A 43 -9.59 4.82 -2.08
N SER A 44 -10.72 4.59 -1.41
CA SER A 44 -12.05 4.80 -1.99
C SER A 44 -12.35 6.28 -2.26
N LYS A 45 -11.56 7.20 -1.66
CA LYS A 45 -11.63 8.64 -1.91
C LYS A 45 -11.08 9.00 -3.30
N ASP A 46 -10.29 8.12 -3.92
CA ASP A 46 -9.84 8.29 -5.30
C ASP A 46 -10.84 7.67 -6.28
N THR A 47 -11.58 8.52 -7.00
CA THR A 47 -12.59 8.12 -7.99
C THR A 47 -12.05 7.98 -9.41
N ARG A 48 -10.74 8.14 -9.62
CA ARG A 48 -10.13 8.18 -10.96
C ARG A 48 -9.97 6.80 -11.63
N TYR A 49 -10.03 5.69 -10.87
CA TYR A 49 -9.83 4.33 -11.39
C TYR A 49 -10.75 3.29 -10.71
N GLY A 50 -11.29 2.36 -11.51
CA GLY A 50 -12.27 1.33 -11.07
C GLY A 50 -11.74 0.32 -10.05
N LEU A 51 -12.67 -0.29 -9.30
CA LEU A 51 -12.45 -0.82 -7.94
C LEU A 51 -12.11 -2.32 -7.83
N ASP A 52 -12.30 -3.13 -8.87
CA ASP A 52 -12.63 -4.54 -8.60
C ASP A 52 -11.50 -5.58 -8.77
N SER A 53 -10.36 -5.25 -9.36
CA SER A 53 -9.13 -6.07 -9.31
C SER A 53 -8.05 -5.52 -10.24
N ILE A 54 -6.79 -5.66 -9.82
CA ILE A 54 -5.67 -5.46 -10.75
C ILE A 54 -5.38 -6.80 -11.42
N VAL A 55 -6.04 -7.01 -12.56
CA VAL A 55 -5.70 -8.10 -13.48
C VAL A 55 -4.63 -7.57 -14.42
N THR A 56 -3.47 -8.20 -14.37
CA THR A 56 -2.34 -7.80 -15.20
C THR A 56 -2.34 -8.61 -16.49
N HIS A 57 -1.74 -8.08 -17.56
CA HIS A 57 -1.68 -8.77 -18.86
C HIS A 57 -1.10 -10.19 -18.77
N ASP A 58 -0.26 -10.45 -17.75
CA ASP A 58 0.35 -11.75 -17.48
C ASP A 58 -0.60 -12.75 -16.78
N GLY A 59 -1.89 -12.42 -16.62
CA GLY A 59 -2.88 -13.26 -15.95
C GLY A 59 -2.76 -13.29 -14.42
N VAL A 60 -1.79 -12.56 -13.84
CA VAL A 60 -1.66 -12.42 -12.38
C VAL A 60 -2.79 -11.52 -11.88
N LYS A 61 -3.59 -12.07 -10.97
CA LYS A 61 -4.65 -11.36 -10.24
C LYS A 61 -4.16 -11.06 -8.83
N MET A 62 -4.23 -9.80 -8.44
CA MET A 62 -3.96 -9.36 -7.07
C MET A 62 -5.27 -8.87 -6.44
N PRO A 63 -5.63 -9.33 -5.23
CA PRO A 63 -6.77 -8.77 -4.51
C PRO A 63 -6.54 -7.28 -4.28
N CYS A 64 -7.52 -6.47 -4.68
CA CYS A 64 -7.52 -5.02 -4.56
C CYS A 64 -8.65 -4.59 -3.64
N TRP A 65 -8.35 -3.79 -2.62
CA TRP A 65 -9.29 -3.36 -1.60
C TRP A 65 -9.40 -1.84 -1.63
N ALA A 66 -10.58 -1.33 -1.94
CA ALA A 66 -10.84 0.09 -1.84
C ALA A 66 -11.40 0.43 -0.46
N LEU A 67 -10.64 1.25 0.29
CA LEU A 67 -10.93 1.55 1.68
C LEU A 67 -10.83 3.05 1.94
N THR A 68 -11.63 3.53 2.89
CA THR A 68 -11.54 4.92 3.38
C THR A 68 -10.43 5.07 4.43
N HIS A 69 -10.18 3.99 5.19
CA HIS A 69 -9.20 3.90 6.28
C HIS A 69 -8.49 2.55 6.21
N LEU A 70 -7.18 2.51 6.51
CA LEU A 70 -6.39 1.27 6.47
C LEU A 70 -6.76 0.31 7.61
N SER A 71 -7.18 0.84 8.76
CA SER A 71 -7.73 0.07 9.87
C SER A 71 -8.89 -0.85 9.47
N ALA A 72 -9.70 -0.47 8.46
CA ALA A 72 -10.78 -1.31 7.94
C ALA A 72 -10.26 -2.55 7.18
N PHE A 73 -9.01 -2.55 6.72
CA PHE A 73 -8.42 -3.69 6.00
C PHE A 73 -8.36 -4.93 6.89
N LYS A 74 -7.80 -4.81 8.10
CA LYS A 74 -7.70 -5.90 9.07
C LYS A 74 -9.07 -6.38 9.57
N GLN A 75 -10.10 -5.53 9.53
CA GLN A 75 -11.47 -5.90 9.94
C GLN A 75 -12.22 -6.66 8.84
N LYS A 76 -11.98 -6.31 7.57
CA LYS A 76 -12.64 -6.96 6.42
C LYS A 76 -11.98 -8.27 6.03
N LEU A 77 -10.68 -8.42 6.28
CA LEU A 77 -9.94 -9.62 6.03
C LEU A 77 -10.02 -10.55 7.24
N SER A 78 -10.16 -11.87 7.05
CA SER A 78 -10.04 -12.79 8.19
C SER A 78 -8.60 -12.76 8.73
N PRO A 79 -8.39 -12.99 10.03
CA PRO A 79 -7.05 -13.07 10.61
C PRO A 79 -6.13 -14.03 9.85
N ASP A 80 -6.63 -15.23 9.53
CA ASP A 80 -5.87 -16.22 8.75
C ASP A 80 -5.48 -15.71 7.36
N ALA A 81 -6.40 -15.00 6.67
CA ALA A 81 -6.11 -14.46 5.35
C ALA A 81 -5.11 -13.29 5.42
N TYR A 82 -5.14 -12.50 6.50
CA TYR A 82 -4.15 -11.46 6.75
C TYR A 82 -2.76 -12.04 7.00
N ASP A 83 -2.66 -13.09 7.82
CA ASP A 83 -1.40 -13.72 8.18
C ASP A 83 -0.70 -14.37 6.99
N GLN A 84 -1.47 -14.87 6.03
CA GLN A 84 -0.91 -15.40 4.79
C GLN A 84 -0.34 -14.34 3.85
N LEU A 85 -0.62 -13.05 4.05
CA LEU A 85 -0.05 -12.00 3.20
C LEU A 85 1.46 -11.87 3.45
N ASP A 86 2.24 -11.78 2.37
CA ASP A 86 3.66 -11.45 2.42
C ASP A 86 3.89 -9.96 2.15
N VAL A 87 3.10 -9.38 1.23
CA VAL A 87 3.30 -8.04 0.71
C VAL A 87 2.00 -7.26 0.70
N ILE A 88 2.02 -6.04 1.22
CA ILE A 88 0.90 -5.11 1.22
C ILE A 88 1.30 -3.86 0.43
N GLY A 89 0.67 -3.66 -0.72
CA GLY A 89 0.78 -2.46 -1.53
C GLY A 89 -0.29 -1.44 -1.13
N ILE A 90 0.08 -0.20 -0.84
CA ILE A 90 -0.84 0.90 -0.52
C ILE A 90 -0.67 1.96 -1.60
N ASP A 91 -1.70 2.20 -2.39
CA ASP A 91 -1.74 3.24 -3.41
C ASP A 91 -2.49 4.47 -2.89
N GLU A 92 -2.18 5.63 -3.45
CA GLU A 92 -2.78 6.91 -3.10
C GLU A 92 -2.71 7.22 -1.59
N ALA A 93 -1.54 6.93 -1.01
CA ALA A 93 -1.26 7.00 0.42
C ALA A 93 -1.61 8.34 1.07
N GLN A 94 -1.59 9.44 0.31
CA GLN A 94 -1.96 10.77 0.77
C GLN A 94 -3.42 10.90 1.26
N PHE A 95 -4.29 9.92 0.97
CA PHE A 95 -5.68 9.92 1.40
C PHE A 95 -5.94 9.18 2.73
N PHE A 96 -4.93 8.52 3.28
CA PHE A 96 -5.02 7.74 4.52
C PHE A 96 -4.37 8.47 5.69
N ASP A 97 -5.19 8.87 6.66
CA ASP A 97 -4.73 9.53 7.89
C ASP A 97 -4.10 8.53 8.88
N ASP A 98 -4.44 7.23 8.75
CA ASP A 98 -3.95 6.12 9.57
C ASP A 98 -2.77 5.36 8.94
N LEU A 99 -2.09 5.97 7.96
CA LEU A 99 -0.97 5.37 7.22
C LEU A 99 0.20 4.96 8.12
N TYR A 100 0.65 5.87 8.99
CA TYR A 100 1.82 5.64 9.82
C TYR A 100 1.62 4.45 10.76
N ASP A 101 0.51 4.44 11.49
CA ASP A 101 0.16 3.40 12.46
C ASP A 101 0.03 2.04 11.77
N PHE A 102 -0.66 2.01 10.62
CA PHE A 102 -0.79 0.77 9.85
C PHE A 102 0.55 0.25 9.34
N CYS A 103 1.41 1.12 8.81
CA CYS A 103 2.72 0.71 8.28
C CYS A 103 3.66 0.21 9.39
N SER A 104 3.68 0.87 10.55
CA SER A 104 4.51 0.44 11.67
C SER A 104 4.05 -0.91 12.20
N GLU A 105 2.74 -1.09 12.41
CA GLU A 105 2.19 -2.38 12.82
C GLU A 105 2.51 -3.49 11.79
N ALA A 106 2.19 -3.26 10.52
CA ALA A 106 2.37 -4.28 9.49
C ALA A 106 3.85 -4.63 9.24
N ALA A 107 4.75 -3.65 9.25
CA ALA A 107 6.16 -3.89 8.93
C ALA A 107 6.98 -4.30 10.16
N ASP A 108 6.81 -3.62 11.29
CA ASP A 108 7.63 -3.81 12.49
C ASP A 108 7.09 -4.94 13.37
N HIS A 109 5.77 -5.14 13.46
CA HIS A 109 5.15 -6.15 14.32
C HIS A 109 4.72 -7.40 13.54
N ASP A 110 4.04 -7.25 12.40
CA ASP A 110 3.50 -8.37 11.63
C ASP A 110 4.51 -8.98 10.62
N GLY A 111 5.69 -8.35 10.46
CA GLY A 111 6.75 -8.82 9.55
C GLY A 111 6.39 -8.77 8.07
N LYS A 112 5.39 -7.97 7.68
CA LYS A 112 4.89 -7.83 6.31
C LYS A 112 5.75 -6.85 5.51
N LYS A 113 5.95 -7.13 4.22
CA LYS A 113 6.57 -6.16 3.32
C LYS A 113 5.54 -5.12 2.90
N VAL A 114 5.68 -3.89 3.40
CA VAL A 114 4.79 -2.79 3.03
C VAL A 114 5.41 -1.95 1.90
N ILE A 115 4.66 -1.70 0.84
CA ILE A 115 5.06 -0.85 -0.29
C ILE A 115 4.00 0.23 -0.42
N VAL A 116 4.41 1.47 -0.24
CA VAL A 116 3.53 2.64 -0.20
C VAL A 116 3.81 3.50 -1.40
N ALA A 117 2.76 3.93 -2.08
CA ALA A 117 2.84 4.94 -3.11
C ALA A 117 1.77 6.01 -2.91
N GLY A 118 2.13 7.24 -3.23
CA GLY A 118 1.20 8.35 -3.22
C GLY A 118 1.88 9.64 -3.61
N LEU A 119 1.09 10.70 -3.62
CA LEU A 119 1.56 12.04 -3.94
C LEU A 119 2.11 12.72 -2.68
N ASP A 120 3.19 13.49 -2.86
CA ASP A 120 3.53 14.49 -1.86
C ASP A 120 2.35 15.45 -1.79
N GLY A 121 1.71 15.48 -0.62
CA GLY A 121 0.51 16.27 -0.38
C GLY A 121 0.77 17.76 -0.58
N ASP A 122 0.64 18.19 -1.83
CA ASP A 122 0.64 19.58 -2.27
C ASP A 122 -0.53 19.83 -3.25
N TYR A 123 -1.61 19.03 -3.14
CA TYR A 123 -2.87 19.37 -3.79
C TYR A 123 -3.48 20.67 -3.22
N LEU A 124 -3.03 21.11 -2.04
CA LEU A 124 -3.13 22.51 -1.65
C LEU A 124 -2.03 23.31 -2.36
N ARG A 125 -2.30 23.65 -3.62
CA ARG A 125 -1.89 24.95 -4.16
C ARG A 125 -2.52 26.05 -3.28
N ARG A 126 -1.89 26.36 -2.15
CA ARG A 126 -1.88 27.68 -1.50
C ARG A 126 -0.48 28.21 -1.75
N SER A 127 -0.22 29.35 -2.36
CA SER A 127 -0.98 30.57 -2.65
C SER A 127 -0.28 31.23 -3.86
N LEU A 128 -0.84 32.15 -4.64
CA LEU A 128 -1.56 33.38 -4.35
C LEU A 128 -2.41 33.77 -5.56
#